data_AF-B6HLU8-F1
#
_entry.id   AF-B6HLU8-F1
#
_cell.length_a   1.000
_cell.length_b   1.000
_cell.length_c   1.000
_cell.angle_alpha   90.00
_cell.angle_beta   90.00
_cell.angle_gamma   90.00
#
_symmetry.space_group_name_H-M   'P 1'
#
loop_
_entity.id
_entity.type
_entity.pdbx_description
1 polymer ?
#
loop_
_entity_poly.entity_id
_entity_poly.type
_entity_poly.pdbx_seq_one_letter_code
_entity_poly.pdbx_strand_id
1 'polypeptide(L)'
;MASPSTLTLKQNRRKRPLFSPVMTRHSSLPPRARSKSPIVKTGESAINSAYCIETSALDFNEFSLLDHDGSTPSLGDSCHDLLFEYLREHFGVEDMWVMQPFIFLRCSDRPDPGQRPFTISGCLAFWLGMDDPLPTLIPGSSGGETEIDKFVRVDQNLVQDLKPYRMPKPETLLMVLTQHFPQAAAISFIFNTIVVEFDEIDEDTWRERVGALPCSFGNLALELSYSNGLLANTEWKQLIAPKPADLKTFVSDDSDYISATGCFNPGAMICSDQEHAASAGVLVEKDSEQRLTVACHCWDREFDESLNHLGDPNRFRVLQGKSRVGYVTERIDDTDIGLAKLDDTFAFSNRFLDIETAAKTLIPFTGVRTGDKFFIDSFVTGRQRLLCVGVRVLGRKRGQDFLRNRQENPPDGKYISVHHGIYATNDPVITTAPQLRAGICGSVLVRLQRAGEESICLEDGEVCGVMHWADLAMKSPTSANFFCFADPMDPLISNGWACVPVTEKRPNSSS
;
A
#
# COMPACT_ATOMS: atom_id res chain seq x y z
N MET A 1 -32.02 12.58 27.54
CA MET A 1 -31.52 11.25 27.92
C MET A 1 -32.14 10.25 26.98
N ALA A 2 -31.38 9.78 25.99
CA ALA A 2 -31.79 8.69 25.09
C ALA A 2 -31.03 7.44 25.52
N SER A 3 -31.72 6.33 25.70
CA SER A 3 -31.13 5.04 26.08
C SER A 3 -30.20 4.53 24.95
N PRO A 4 -28.93 4.17 25.21
CA PRO A 4 -28.09 3.52 24.22
C PRO A 4 -28.12 2.01 24.48
N SER A 5 -29.15 1.30 24.02
CA SER A 5 -29.29 -0.14 24.29
C SER A 5 -28.88 -1.04 23.13
N THR A 6 -28.55 -0.50 21.95
CA THR A 6 -28.34 -1.31 20.75
C THR A 6 -27.44 -0.59 19.75
N LEU A 7 -26.44 -1.29 19.21
CA LEU A 7 -25.65 -0.79 18.10
C LEU A 7 -26.39 -0.98 16.77
N THR A 8 -26.35 0.05 15.92
CA THR A 8 -26.97 0.01 14.60
C THR A 8 -25.92 0.15 13.51
N LEU A 9 -25.90 -0.82 12.61
CA LEU A 9 -24.94 -0.83 11.50
C LEU A 9 -25.16 0.36 10.57
N LYS A 10 -24.05 1.01 10.16
CA LYS A 10 -24.07 1.95 9.04
C LYS A 10 -24.39 1.18 7.76
N GLN A 11 -25.50 1.54 7.12
CA GLN A 11 -25.83 0.98 5.80
C GLN A 11 -25.03 1.71 4.73
N ASN A 12 -24.01 1.06 4.17
CA ASN A 12 -23.37 1.53 2.95
C ASN A 12 -24.40 1.48 1.81
N ARG A 13 -25.00 2.63 1.50
CA ARG A 13 -26.02 2.74 0.44
C ARG A 13 -25.42 2.32 -0.91
N ARG A 14 -25.83 1.15 -1.39
CA ARG A 14 -25.67 0.78 -2.82
C ARG A 14 -26.50 1.75 -3.66
N LYS A 15 -25.93 2.34 -4.72
CA LYS A 15 -26.74 2.87 -5.83
C LYS A 15 -27.51 1.67 -6.40
N ARG A 16 -28.82 1.63 -6.17
CA ARG A 16 -29.70 0.54 -6.63
C ARG A 16 -29.64 0.47 -8.16
N PRO A 17 -29.35 -0.69 -8.78
CA PRO A 17 -29.57 -0.83 -10.21
C PRO A 17 -31.08 -0.66 -10.46
N LEU A 18 -31.44 0.33 -11.27
CA LEU A 18 -32.81 0.52 -11.73
C LEU A 18 -33.17 -0.63 -12.68
N PHE A 19 -33.77 -1.69 -12.13
CA PHE A 19 -34.47 -2.68 -12.93
C PHE A 19 -35.93 -2.24 -13.06
N SER A 20 -36.26 -1.58 -14.18
CA SER A 20 -37.64 -1.45 -14.60
C SER A 20 -38.17 -2.83 -15.04
N PRO A 21 -39.36 -3.27 -14.61
CA PRO A 21 -39.91 -4.56 -15.02
C PRO A 21 -40.33 -4.49 -16.49
N VAL A 22 -39.61 -5.20 -17.35
CA VAL A 22 -40.02 -5.41 -18.75
C VAL A 22 -41.10 -6.48 -18.77
N MET A 23 -42.32 -6.09 -19.19
CA MET A 23 -43.41 -7.02 -19.48
C MET A 23 -42.99 -8.02 -20.57
N THR A 24 -43.12 -9.31 -20.27
CA THR A 24 -42.99 -10.40 -21.22
C THR A 24 -44.11 -10.33 -22.27
N ARG A 25 -43.74 -10.19 -23.54
CA ARG A 25 -44.62 -10.54 -24.68
C ARG A 25 -44.06 -11.78 -25.36
N HIS A 26 -44.86 -12.84 -25.35
CA HIS A 26 -44.71 -14.01 -26.20
C HIS A 26 -44.84 -13.64 -27.68
N SER A 27 -43.92 -14.10 -28.52
CA SER A 27 -44.27 -14.66 -29.83
C SER A 27 -43.13 -15.52 -30.39
N SER A 28 -43.53 -16.73 -30.76
CA SER A 28 -42.84 -17.81 -31.45
C SER A 28 -42.28 -17.44 -32.83
N LEU A 29 -41.13 -18.03 -33.21
CA LEU A 29 -40.83 -18.73 -34.49
C LEU A 29 -39.42 -19.38 -34.44
N PRO A 30 -39.15 -20.50 -35.13
CA PRO A 30 -37.96 -21.33 -34.93
C PRO A 30 -36.74 -20.90 -35.78
N PRO A 31 -35.49 -21.10 -35.31
CA PRO A 31 -34.29 -20.81 -36.09
C PRO A 31 -33.94 -21.93 -37.07
N ARG A 32 -33.60 -21.55 -38.32
CA ARG A 32 -32.95 -22.41 -39.31
C ARG A 32 -31.47 -22.59 -38.95
N ALA A 33 -31.00 -23.82 -39.12
CA ALA A 33 -29.65 -24.30 -38.79
C ALA A 33 -28.53 -23.68 -39.63
N ARG A 34 -27.42 -23.30 -38.97
CA ARG A 34 -26.06 -23.42 -39.53
C ARG A 34 -25.05 -23.86 -38.47
N SER A 35 -24.40 -24.97 -38.80
CA SER A 35 -23.09 -25.50 -38.39
C SER A 35 -22.59 -25.29 -36.96
N LYS A 36 -22.52 -26.42 -36.25
CA LYS A 36 -21.81 -26.64 -35.00
C LYS A 36 -20.31 -26.32 -35.15
N SER A 37 -19.83 -25.36 -34.38
CA SER A 37 -18.45 -25.33 -33.90
C SER A 37 -18.41 -26.07 -32.55
N PRO A 38 -17.29 -26.71 -32.17
CA PRO A 38 -17.23 -27.51 -30.95
C PRO A 38 -17.49 -26.62 -29.74
N ILE A 39 -18.47 -27.00 -28.92
CA ILE A 39 -18.60 -26.51 -27.55
C ILE A 39 -17.39 -27.05 -26.80
N VAL A 40 -16.31 -26.27 -26.78
CA VAL A 40 -15.34 -26.39 -25.70
C VAL A 40 -16.09 -25.88 -24.48
N LYS A 41 -16.37 -26.80 -23.56
CA LYS A 41 -16.78 -26.44 -22.21
C LYS A 41 -15.67 -25.54 -21.69
N THR A 42 -15.90 -24.24 -21.65
CA THR A 42 -15.22 -23.34 -20.72
C THR A 42 -15.52 -23.90 -19.35
N GLY A 43 -14.62 -24.76 -18.86
CA GLY A 43 -14.50 -24.95 -17.43
C GLY A 43 -14.33 -23.56 -16.86
N GLU A 44 -15.26 -23.17 -16.01
CA GLU A 44 -15.12 -22.03 -15.13
C GLU A 44 -13.71 -22.12 -14.54
N SER A 45 -12.82 -21.24 -15.01
CA SER A 45 -11.56 -21.01 -14.32
C SER A 45 -11.95 -20.38 -13.00
N ALA A 46 -12.14 -21.24 -12.00
CA ALA A 46 -12.36 -20.89 -10.62
C ALA A 46 -11.05 -20.29 -10.06
N ILE A 47 -10.75 -19.05 -10.46
CA ILE A 47 -9.92 -18.17 -9.66
C ILE A 47 -10.91 -17.34 -8.84
N ASN A 48 -10.85 -17.58 -7.54
CA ASN A 48 -11.89 -17.29 -6.58
C ASN A 48 -12.27 -15.80 -6.50
N SER A 49 -13.48 -15.48 -6.97
CA SER A 49 -14.28 -14.28 -6.64
C SER A 49 -14.66 -14.18 -5.13
N ALA A 50 -13.91 -14.80 -4.23
CA ALA A 50 -14.30 -14.99 -2.83
C ALA A 50 -14.21 -13.71 -1.97
N TYR A 51 -13.64 -12.61 -2.48
CA TYR A 51 -13.62 -11.33 -1.78
C TYR A 51 -14.80 -10.47 -2.23
N CYS A 52 -15.98 -10.79 -1.67
CA CYS A 52 -17.16 -9.95 -1.77
C CYS A 52 -16.87 -8.57 -1.13
N ILE A 53 -17.29 -7.48 -1.78
CA ILE A 53 -17.19 -6.09 -1.28
C ILE A 53 -17.94 -5.89 0.07
N GLU A 54 -18.76 -6.88 0.46
CA GLU A 54 -19.65 -6.87 1.61
C GLU A 54 -18.98 -6.83 2.99
N THR A 55 -17.70 -7.22 3.15
CA THR A 55 -17.00 -7.24 4.46
C THR A 55 -15.86 -6.21 4.57
N SER A 56 -15.97 -5.07 3.88
CA SER A 56 -14.94 -4.02 3.86
C SER A 56 -14.81 -3.25 5.18
N ALA A 57 -15.91 -3.01 5.90
CA ALA A 57 -15.91 -2.34 7.19
C ALA A 57 -17.16 -2.72 8.00
N LEU A 58 -17.01 -2.82 9.31
CA LEU A 58 -18.09 -2.93 10.29
C LEU A 58 -18.16 -1.63 11.08
N ASP A 59 -19.00 -0.71 10.63
CA ASP A 59 -19.16 0.62 11.23
C ASP A 59 -20.57 0.79 11.83
N PHE A 60 -20.65 1.59 12.89
CA PHE A 60 -21.89 1.80 13.67
C PHE A 60 -22.31 3.27 13.65
N ASN A 61 -23.61 3.55 13.68
CA ASN A 61 -24.11 4.93 13.66
C ASN A 61 -23.79 5.67 14.97
N GLU A 62 -23.60 4.93 16.06
CA GLU A 62 -23.47 5.46 17.41
C GLU A 62 -22.10 6.06 17.70
N PHE A 63 -21.02 5.46 17.18
CA PHE A 63 -19.65 5.90 17.43
C PHE A 63 -18.67 5.41 16.35
N SER A 64 -17.47 5.98 16.38
CA SER A 64 -16.29 5.51 15.65
C SER A 64 -15.11 5.51 16.61
N LEU A 65 -14.22 4.51 16.53
CA LEU A 65 -13.01 4.43 17.34
C LEU A 65 -11.93 5.42 16.85
N LEU A 66 -12.09 5.96 15.64
CA LEU A 66 -11.29 7.05 15.09
C LEU A 66 -12.24 8.17 14.65
N ASP A 67 -12.02 9.41 15.08
CA ASP A 67 -12.80 10.54 14.60
C ASP A 67 -12.38 10.98 13.19
N HIS A 68 -13.11 11.95 12.62
CA HIS A 68 -12.89 12.43 11.25
C HIS A 68 -11.52 13.11 11.03
N ASP A 69 -10.84 13.51 12.11
CA ASP A 69 -9.50 14.09 12.10
C ASP A 69 -8.42 13.05 12.45
N GLY A 70 -8.81 11.77 12.59
CA GLY A 70 -7.97 10.64 13.00
C GLY A 70 -7.82 10.50 14.52
N SER A 71 -8.25 11.49 15.30
CA SER A 71 -8.10 11.54 16.75
C SER A 71 -8.98 10.49 17.44
N THR A 72 -8.64 10.13 18.67
CA THR A 72 -9.37 9.10 19.42
C THR A 72 -10.45 9.79 20.24
N PRO A 73 -11.75 9.64 19.91
CA PRO A 73 -12.77 10.17 20.78
C PRO A 73 -12.63 9.50 22.14
N SER A 74 -12.83 10.27 23.22
CA SER A 74 -12.99 9.71 24.56
C SER A 74 -14.27 8.88 24.59
N LEU A 75 -14.17 7.64 24.12
CA LEU A 75 -15.24 6.66 24.17
C LEU A 75 -15.22 6.07 25.58
N GLY A 76 -16.28 6.31 26.33
CA GLY A 76 -16.43 5.69 27.65
C GLY A 76 -16.64 4.18 27.53
N ASP A 77 -16.41 3.48 28.65
CA ASP A 77 -16.52 2.01 28.79
C ASP A 77 -17.80 1.44 28.16
N SER A 78 -18.91 2.17 28.19
CA SER A 78 -20.17 1.75 27.59
C SER A 78 -20.11 1.48 26.08
N CYS A 79 -19.30 2.23 25.31
CA CYS A 79 -19.15 1.96 23.88
C CYS A 79 -18.31 0.71 23.63
N HIS A 80 -17.29 0.50 24.46
CA HIS A 80 -16.45 -0.69 24.43
C HIS A 80 -17.27 -1.94 24.75
N ASP A 81 -18.08 -1.91 25.81
CA ASP A 81 -18.94 -3.03 26.21
C ASP A 81 -19.95 -3.39 25.12
N LEU A 82 -20.64 -2.39 24.55
CA LEU A 82 -21.60 -2.62 23.46
C LEU A 82 -20.94 -3.21 22.22
N LEU A 83 -19.74 -2.74 21.86
CA LEU A 83 -18.97 -3.29 20.74
C LEU A 83 -18.57 -4.74 21.01
N PHE A 84 -18.08 -5.01 22.21
CA PHE A 84 -17.63 -6.34 22.60
C PHE A 84 -18.78 -7.34 22.64
N GLU A 85 -19.94 -6.97 23.19
CA GLU A 85 -21.15 -7.81 23.17
C GLU A 85 -21.58 -8.12 21.73
N TYR A 86 -21.61 -7.12 20.85
CA TYR A 86 -21.94 -7.32 19.43
C TYR A 86 -20.94 -8.30 18.76
N LEU A 87 -19.64 -8.09 18.95
CA LEU A 87 -18.61 -8.93 18.33
C LEU A 87 -18.63 -10.36 18.89
N ARG A 88 -18.94 -10.54 20.17
CA ARG A 88 -19.14 -11.84 20.79
C ARG A 88 -20.34 -12.58 20.19
N GLU A 89 -21.49 -11.91 20.09
CA GLU A 89 -22.72 -12.50 19.57
C GLU A 89 -22.61 -12.88 18.09
N HIS A 90 -21.99 -12.03 17.28
CA HIS A 90 -21.98 -12.18 15.82
C HIS A 90 -20.74 -12.91 15.27
N PHE A 91 -19.61 -12.89 15.98
CA PHE A 91 -18.35 -13.46 15.50
C PHE A 91 -17.67 -14.40 16.50
N GLY A 92 -18.24 -14.62 17.69
CA GLY A 92 -17.65 -15.50 18.70
C GLY A 92 -16.38 -14.93 19.33
N VAL A 93 -16.21 -13.60 19.35
CA VAL A 93 -15.06 -12.96 20.00
C VAL A 93 -15.12 -13.17 21.51
N GLU A 94 -14.03 -13.69 22.08
CA GLU A 94 -13.89 -13.98 23.51
C GLU A 94 -13.07 -12.94 24.27
N ASP A 95 -12.19 -12.22 23.57
CA ASP A 95 -11.36 -11.16 24.15
C ASP A 95 -11.10 -10.07 23.10
N MET A 96 -11.07 -8.81 23.54
CA MET A 96 -10.99 -7.64 22.67
C MET A 96 -10.04 -6.60 23.27
N TRP A 97 -9.08 -6.15 22.46
CA TRP A 97 -8.15 -5.08 22.81
C TRP A 97 -8.24 -3.97 21.78
N VAL A 98 -8.58 -2.77 22.23
CA VAL A 98 -8.59 -1.57 21.39
C VAL A 98 -7.27 -0.81 21.60
N MET A 99 -6.41 -0.82 20.58
CA MET A 99 -5.12 -0.12 20.56
C MET A 99 -5.05 0.70 19.28
N GLN A 100 -5.68 1.88 19.27
CA GLN A 100 -5.87 2.67 18.05
C GLN A 100 -4.56 2.92 17.29
N PRO A 101 -4.55 2.79 15.95
CA PRO A 101 -5.70 2.56 15.06
C PRO A 101 -6.05 1.07 14.84
N PHE A 102 -5.71 0.19 15.78
CA PHE A 102 -5.92 -1.25 15.68
C PHE A 102 -6.94 -1.75 16.71
N ILE A 103 -7.60 -2.86 16.36
CA ILE A 103 -8.43 -3.64 17.27
C ILE A 103 -8.04 -5.11 17.14
N PHE A 104 -7.72 -5.75 18.25
CA PHE A 104 -7.37 -7.17 18.30
C PHE A 104 -8.54 -7.95 18.88
N LEU A 105 -8.96 -8.99 18.15
CA LEU A 105 -10.08 -9.84 18.48
C LEU A 105 -9.58 -11.26 18.61
N ARG A 106 -9.74 -11.88 19.78
CA ARG A 106 -9.42 -13.28 19.98
C ARG A 106 -10.66 -14.13 19.89
N CYS A 107 -10.55 -15.20 19.11
CA CYS A 107 -11.59 -16.18 18.91
C CYS A 107 -10.97 -17.56 19.11
N SER A 108 -11.64 -18.46 19.85
CA SER A 108 -11.30 -19.88 19.87
C SER A 108 -11.43 -20.49 18.48
N ASP A 109 -12.56 -20.23 17.83
CA ASP A 109 -12.84 -20.58 16.44
C ASP A 109 -12.81 -19.30 15.57
N ARG A 110 -11.68 -19.04 14.91
CA ARG A 110 -11.54 -17.85 14.04
C ARG A 110 -12.55 -17.90 12.87
N PRO A 111 -13.31 -16.81 12.60
CA PRO A 111 -14.20 -16.74 11.44
C PRO A 111 -13.46 -17.00 10.13
N ASP A 112 -14.14 -17.42 9.07
CA ASP A 112 -13.50 -17.56 7.76
C ASP A 112 -12.94 -16.21 7.26
N PRO A 113 -11.79 -16.17 6.55
CA PRO A 113 -11.19 -14.92 6.09
C PRO A 113 -12.13 -13.98 5.33
N GLY A 114 -13.04 -14.51 4.50
CA GLY A 114 -14.02 -13.71 3.76
C GLY A 114 -15.11 -13.07 4.61
N GLN A 115 -15.34 -13.59 5.83
CA GLN A 115 -16.34 -13.09 6.78
C GLN A 115 -15.78 -12.03 7.72
N ARG A 116 -14.46 -11.86 7.80
CA ARG A 116 -13.79 -10.94 8.71
C ARG A 116 -13.85 -9.51 8.17
N PRO A 117 -14.51 -8.57 8.88
CA PRO A 117 -14.33 -7.15 8.61
C PRO A 117 -12.85 -6.76 8.58
N PHE A 118 -12.44 -6.01 7.56
CA PHE A 118 -11.09 -5.43 7.49
C PHE A 118 -10.90 -4.31 8.50
N THR A 119 -11.92 -3.46 8.64
CA THR A 119 -11.97 -2.43 9.66
C THR A 119 -13.21 -2.57 10.52
N ILE A 120 -13.13 -2.22 11.79
CA ILE A 120 -14.25 -2.14 12.73
C ILE A 120 -14.21 -0.77 13.37
N SER A 121 -15.25 0.03 13.15
CA SER A 121 -15.36 1.39 13.68
C SER A 121 -14.12 2.24 13.35
N GLY A 122 -13.62 2.13 12.12
CA GLY A 122 -12.41 2.82 11.65
C GLY A 122 -11.07 2.15 11.99
N CYS A 123 -10.98 1.28 13.00
CA CYS A 123 -9.74 0.59 13.35
C CYS A 123 -9.48 -0.64 12.46
N LEU A 124 -8.22 -0.91 12.10
CA LEU A 124 -7.81 -2.16 11.44
C LEU A 124 -7.99 -3.34 12.40
N ALA A 125 -8.73 -4.37 11.97
CA ALA A 125 -9.13 -5.47 12.83
C ALA A 125 -8.24 -6.71 12.67
N PHE A 126 -7.55 -7.13 13.72
CA PHE A 126 -6.75 -8.35 13.74
C PHE A 126 -7.54 -9.49 14.39
N TRP A 127 -7.60 -10.62 13.70
CA TRP A 127 -8.37 -11.80 14.12
C TRP A 127 -7.41 -12.91 14.56
N LEU A 128 -7.24 -13.06 15.86
CA LEU A 128 -6.25 -13.89 16.52
C LEU A 128 -6.89 -15.15 17.11
N GLY A 129 -6.15 -16.26 17.12
CA GLY A 129 -6.46 -17.41 17.96
C GLY A 129 -6.16 -17.10 19.42
N MET A 130 -6.73 -17.90 20.34
CA MET A 130 -6.50 -17.71 21.78
C MET A 130 -5.02 -17.81 22.18
N ASP A 131 -4.26 -18.65 21.48
CA ASP A 131 -2.83 -18.86 21.73
C ASP A 131 -1.93 -17.94 20.88
N ASP A 132 -2.49 -17.13 19.98
CA ASP A 132 -1.69 -16.22 19.17
C ASP A 132 -1.16 -15.06 20.05
N PRO A 133 0.14 -14.71 19.94
CA PRO A 133 0.70 -13.60 20.68
C PRO A 133 0.07 -12.27 20.22
N LEU A 134 -0.13 -11.35 21.16
CA LEU A 134 -0.51 -9.99 20.79
C LEU A 134 0.65 -9.35 20.01
N PRO A 135 0.40 -8.79 18.82
CA PRO A 135 1.46 -8.20 18.06
C PRO A 135 1.97 -6.90 18.68
N THR A 136 3.26 -6.64 18.57
CA THR A 136 3.86 -5.37 18.99
C THR A 136 3.64 -4.37 17.88
N LEU A 137 2.94 -3.27 18.18
CA LEU A 137 2.52 -2.28 17.18
C LEU A 137 3.51 -1.14 16.98
N ILE A 138 4.33 -0.87 17.98
CA ILE A 138 5.28 0.24 17.98
C ILE A 138 6.65 -0.33 17.60
N PRO A 139 7.21 0.04 16.44
CA PRO A 139 8.56 -0.34 16.08
C PRO A 139 9.58 0.27 17.03
N GLY A 140 10.63 -0.49 17.33
CA GLY A 140 11.79 0.02 18.06
C GLY A 140 11.70 -0.10 19.58
N SER A 141 12.51 0.70 20.26
CA SER A 141 12.69 0.72 21.71
C SER A 141 12.57 2.15 22.24
N SER A 142 12.00 2.30 23.44
CA SER A 142 12.01 3.58 24.14
C SER A 142 13.42 3.95 24.60
N GLY A 143 13.71 5.26 24.63
CA GLY A 143 14.97 5.78 25.16
C GLY A 143 15.10 5.57 26.68
N GLY A 144 16.33 5.48 27.17
CA GLY A 144 16.61 5.30 28.60
C GLY A 144 16.72 6.60 29.41
N GLU A 145 16.86 7.76 28.75
CA GLU A 145 16.99 9.05 29.43
C GLU A 145 15.61 9.57 29.85
N THR A 146 15.41 9.69 31.17
CA THR A 146 14.11 9.98 31.81
C THR A 146 14.04 11.35 32.48
N GLU A 147 15.15 12.10 32.52
CA GLU A 147 15.14 13.46 33.07
C GLU A 147 14.35 14.42 32.15
N ILE A 148 13.33 15.08 32.72
CA ILE A 148 12.35 15.89 31.97
C ILE A 148 13.00 17.06 31.22
N ASP A 149 14.08 17.64 31.76
CA ASP A 149 14.83 18.71 31.12
C ASP A 149 15.64 18.24 29.91
N LYS A 150 15.89 16.93 29.78
CA LYS A 150 16.52 16.30 28.62
C LYS A 150 15.53 15.78 27.58
N PHE A 151 14.22 15.89 27.82
CA PHE A 151 13.22 15.54 26.82
C PHE A 151 13.35 16.43 25.58
N VAL A 152 13.04 15.85 24.41
CA VAL A 152 13.14 16.58 23.16
C VAL A 152 12.07 17.67 23.13
N ARG A 153 12.48 18.93 22.99
CA ARG A 153 11.59 20.08 22.85
C ARG A 153 11.60 20.57 21.41
N VAL A 154 10.48 20.36 20.73
CA VAL A 154 10.32 20.72 19.32
C VAL A 154 9.82 22.16 19.19
N ASP A 155 10.25 22.89 18.17
CA ASP A 155 9.83 24.27 17.97
C ASP A 155 8.30 24.41 17.82
N GLN A 156 7.73 25.48 18.40
CA GLN A 156 6.28 25.67 18.52
C GLN A 156 5.53 25.70 17.17
N ASN A 157 6.21 26.12 16.10
CA ASN A 157 5.67 26.11 14.74
C ASN A 157 5.52 24.69 14.17
N LEU A 158 6.40 23.75 14.55
CA LEU A 158 6.34 22.35 14.13
C LEU A 158 5.32 21.55 14.96
N VAL A 159 5.18 21.89 16.25
CA VAL A 159 4.21 21.26 17.18
C VAL A 159 2.78 21.25 16.64
N GLN A 160 2.38 22.29 15.89
CA GLN A 160 1.01 22.36 15.35
C GLN A 160 0.70 21.32 14.28
N ASP A 161 1.73 20.82 13.60
CA ASP A 161 1.62 19.81 12.55
C ASP A 161 1.83 18.39 13.07
N LEU A 162 2.48 18.24 14.24
CA LEU A 162 2.74 16.97 14.91
C LEU A 162 1.65 16.65 15.94
N LYS A 163 0.53 16.13 15.46
CA LYS A 163 -0.61 15.72 16.32
C LYS A 163 -0.87 14.22 16.20
N PRO A 164 -1.25 13.55 17.30
CA PRO A 164 -1.64 12.15 17.25
C PRO A 164 -2.67 11.89 16.14
N TYR A 165 -2.43 10.84 15.38
CA TYR A 165 -3.27 10.29 14.32
C TYR A 165 -3.52 11.21 13.12
N ARG A 166 -2.88 12.38 13.09
CA ARG A 166 -2.94 13.31 11.96
C ARG A 166 -1.65 13.20 11.16
N MET A 167 -1.78 12.91 9.87
CA MET A 167 -0.64 12.86 8.96
C MET A 167 0.12 14.20 8.99
N PRO A 168 1.39 14.23 9.44
CA PRO A 168 2.20 15.44 9.39
C PRO A 168 2.73 15.67 7.98
N LYS A 169 3.17 16.89 7.71
CA LYS A 169 3.90 17.19 6.49
C LYS A 169 5.28 16.53 6.52
N PRO A 170 5.75 15.95 5.39
CA PRO A 170 7.11 15.44 5.29
C PRO A 170 8.18 16.47 5.68
N GLU A 171 7.98 17.75 5.35
CA GLU A 171 8.92 18.82 5.68
C GLU A 171 9.04 19.04 7.19
N THR A 172 7.93 18.92 7.93
CA THR A 172 7.93 19.03 9.39
C THR A 172 8.78 17.92 10.00
N LEU A 173 8.60 16.67 9.54
CA LEU A 173 9.39 15.55 10.01
C LEU A 173 10.87 15.70 9.64
N LEU A 174 11.18 16.16 8.44
CA LEU A 174 12.55 16.45 8.03
C LEU A 174 13.22 17.49 8.94
N MET A 175 12.48 18.53 9.33
CA MET A 175 12.98 19.52 10.29
C MET A 175 13.27 18.90 11.65
N VAL A 176 12.36 18.08 12.19
CA VAL A 176 12.58 17.36 13.46
C VAL A 176 13.82 16.47 13.39
N LEU A 177 13.94 15.66 12.34
CA LEU A 177 15.09 14.78 12.11
C LEU A 177 16.40 15.58 12.08
N THR A 178 16.44 16.67 11.31
CA THR A 178 17.67 17.44 11.13
C THR A 178 18.07 18.27 12.35
N GLN A 179 17.10 18.78 13.12
CA GLN A 179 17.35 19.61 14.29
C GLN A 179 17.67 18.79 15.56
N HIS A 180 16.98 17.66 15.76
CA HIS A 180 17.05 16.91 17.02
C HIS A 180 17.77 15.57 16.90
N PHE A 181 17.78 14.96 15.71
CA PHE A 181 18.34 13.62 15.50
C PHE A 181 19.30 13.58 14.29
N PRO A 182 20.34 14.45 14.24
CA PRO A 182 21.19 14.60 13.04
C PRO A 182 21.99 13.34 12.68
N GLN A 183 22.10 12.38 13.60
CA GLN A 183 22.79 11.10 13.37
C GLN A 183 21.85 9.99 12.87
N ALA A 184 20.54 10.21 12.91
CA ALA A 184 19.58 9.23 12.43
C ALA A 184 19.52 9.23 10.89
N ALA A 185 19.23 8.06 10.34
CA ALA A 185 19.15 7.81 8.92
C ALA A 185 17.74 8.09 8.37
N ALA A 186 16.70 7.98 9.19
CA ALA A 186 15.32 8.32 8.83
C ALA A 186 14.47 8.68 10.07
N ILE A 187 13.29 9.22 9.83
CA ILE A 187 12.26 9.44 10.83
C ILE A 187 10.91 8.98 10.28
N SER A 188 10.16 8.24 11.07
CA SER A 188 8.82 7.75 10.72
C SER A 188 7.81 8.31 11.70
N PHE A 189 6.70 8.81 11.19
CA PHE A 189 5.50 9.08 11.96
C PHE A 189 4.50 7.97 11.70
N ILE A 190 4.11 7.24 12.73
CA ILE A 190 3.14 6.14 12.64
C ILE A 190 2.07 6.40 13.70
N PHE A 191 0.85 6.72 13.27
CA PHE A 191 -0.30 7.09 14.11
C PHE A 191 0.01 8.13 15.20
N ASN A 192 0.50 7.74 16.38
CA ASN A 192 0.82 8.63 17.51
C ASN A 192 2.30 8.56 17.93
N THR A 193 3.13 7.80 17.22
CA THR A 193 4.53 7.57 17.55
C THR A 193 5.44 8.18 16.49
N ILE A 194 6.48 8.88 16.94
CA ILE A 194 7.65 9.21 16.13
C ILE A 194 8.71 8.14 16.38
N VAL A 195 9.09 7.42 15.33
CA VAL A 195 10.17 6.45 15.35
C VAL A 195 11.39 7.05 14.66
N VAL A 196 12.49 7.18 15.38
CA VAL A 196 13.77 7.67 14.84
C VAL A 196 14.62 6.45 14.47
N GLU A 197 14.99 6.35 13.21
CA GLU A 197 15.67 5.19 12.65
C GLU A 197 17.17 5.46 12.50
N PHE A 198 18.00 4.67 13.16
CA PHE A 198 19.46 4.76 13.02
C PHE A 198 19.98 3.72 12.02
N ASP A 199 21.23 3.91 11.55
CA ASP A 199 21.94 2.81 10.89
C ASP A 199 22.14 1.66 11.87
N GLU A 200 22.05 0.44 11.35
CA GLU A 200 22.15 -0.81 12.09
C GLU A 200 23.57 -0.98 12.66
N ILE A 201 23.65 -1.28 13.95
CA ILE A 201 24.88 -1.55 14.70
C ILE A 201 24.69 -2.80 15.58
N ASP A 202 25.76 -3.30 16.19
CA ASP A 202 25.66 -4.44 17.11
C ASP A 202 24.79 -4.12 18.34
N GLU A 203 24.15 -5.16 18.89
CA GLU A 203 23.15 -5.04 19.95
C GLU A 203 23.67 -4.42 21.25
N ASP A 204 24.93 -4.65 21.62
CA ASP A 204 25.48 -4.09 22.85
C ASP A 204 25.73 -2.59 22.69
N THR A 205 26.31 -2.17 21.56
CA THR A 205 26.44 -0.75 21.22
C THR A 205 25.07 -0.07 21.05
N TRP A 206 24.09 -0.78 20.48
CA TRP A 206 22.72 -0.28 20.37
C TRP A 206 22.08 -0.04 21.74
N ARG A 207 22.22 -0.99 22.66
CA ARG A 207 21.68 -0.90 24.02
C ARG A 207 22.24 0.30 24.78
N GLU A 208 23.54 0.55 24.66
CA GLU A 208 24.18 1.72 25.25
C GLU A 208 23.65 3.01 24.62
N ARG A 209 23.55 3.06 23.28
CA ARG A 209 23.02 4.22 22.55
C ARG A 209 21.59 4.53 22.96
N VAL A 210 20.69 3.56 22.88
CA VAL A 210 19.26 3.78 23.20
C VAL A 210 19.07 4.14 24.67
N GLY A 211 19.90 3.60 25.56
CA GLY A 211 19.93 3.97 26.97
C GLY A 211 20.26 5.45 27.23
N ALA A 212 21.03 6.09 26.34
CA ALA A 212 21.39 7.50 26.43
C ALA A 212 20.42 8.45 25.69
N LEU A 213 19.47 7.91 24.91
CA LEU A 213 18.52 8.70 24.13
C LEU A 213 17.30 9.13 24.98
N PRO A 214 16.73 10.33 24.74
CA PRO A 214 15.53 10.82 25.43
C PRO A 214 14.35 9.85 25.29
N CYS A 215 13.65 9.55 26.38
CA CYS A 215 12.49 8.64 26.34
C CYS A 215 11.21 9.31 25.82
N SER A 216 11.15 10.65 25.77
CA SER A 216 9.93 11.38 25.43
C SER A 216 10.18 12.78 24.87
N PHE A 217 9.10 13.41 24.40
CA PHE A 217 9.04 14.82 24.04
C PHE A 217 8.56 15.66 25.24
N GLY A 218 9.13 16.85 25.41
CA GLY A 218 8.76 17.76 26.49
C GLY A 218 7.50 18.59 26.20
N ASN A 219 7.08 18.66 24.93
CA ASN A 219 6.00 19.53 24.48
C ASN A 219 5.16 18.95 23.32
N LEU A 220 5.24 17.63 23.07
CA LEU A 220 4.38 16.92 22.13
C LEU A 220 3.61 15.83 22.88
N ALA A 221 2.36 15.61 22.48
CA ALA A 221 1.55 14.49 22.94
C ALA A 221 1.76 13.24 22.06
N LEU A 222 3.01 12.97 21.67
CA LEU A 222 3.41 11.86 20.82
C LEU A 222 4.39 10.96 21.55
N GLU A 223 4.38 9.68 21.23
CA GLU A 223 5.38 8.74 21.71
C GLU A 223 6.69 8.88 20.91
N LEU A 224 7.80 8.53 21.55
CA LEU A 224 9.14 8.55 20.97
C LEU A 224 9.78 7.16 21.08
N SER A 225 10.15 6.61 19.93
CA SER A 225 10.80 5.32 19.82
C SER A 225 12.01 5.39 18.90
N TYR A 226 12.93 4.42 19.05
CA TYR A 226 14.18 4.35 18.31
C TYR A 226 14.37 2.97 17.69
N SER A 227 14.81 2.92 16.44
CA SER A 227 15.10 1.66 15.73
C SER A 227 16.59 1.44 15.49
N ASN A 228 17.06 0.23 15.77
CA ASN A 228 18.37 -0.27 15.32
C ASN A 228 18.22 -0.75 13.88
N GLY A 229 18.64 0.07 12.93
CA GLY A 229 18.38 -0.17 11.51
C GLY A 229 17.07 0.44 11.05
N LEU A 230 16.95 0.54 9.73
CA LEU A 230 15.82 1.13 9.03
C LEU A 230 14.59 0.21 9.07
N LEU A 231 13.40 0.79 9.22
CA LEU A 231 12.16 0.01 9.26
C LEU A 231 11.82 -0.60 7.90
N ALA A 232 12.00 0.18 6.84
CA ALA A 232 11.79 -0.25 5.46
C ALA A 232 13.08 -0.83 4.87
N ASN A 233 12.95 -1.75 3.92
CA ASN A 233 14.06 -2.49 3.34
C ASN A 233 14.71 -1.65 2.23
N THR A 234 15.32 -0.54 2.61
CA THR A 234 15.93 0.44 1.70
C THR A 234 17.28 0.02 1.10
N GLU A 235 17.72 -1.23 1.32
CA GLU A 235 18.97 -1.74 0.75
C GLU A 235 18.74 -2.32 -0.65
N TRP A 236 18.32 -1.46 -1.57
CA TRP A 236 18.22 -1.75 -3.01
C TRP A 236 19.56 -2.27 -3.60
N LYS A 237 20.69 -1.91 -2.97
CA LYS A 237 22.05 -2.23 -3.41
C LYS A 237 22.42 -3.72 -3.29
N GLN A 238 21.62 -4.54 -2.59
CA GLN A 238 21.85 -5.99 -2.48
C GLN A 238 20.54 -6.78 -2.63
N LEU A 239 19.82 -6.55 -3.73
CA LEU A 239 18.83 -7.52 -4.16
C LEU A 239 19.54 -8.85 -4.41
N ILE A 240 19.33 -9.80 -3.50
CA ILE A 240 19.69 -11.20 -3.72
C ILE A 240 19.00 -11.62 -5.01
N ALA A 241 19.79 -11.94 -6.04
CA ALA A 241 19.26 -12.41 -7.31
C ALA A 241 18.22 -13.51 -7.04
N PRO A 242 16.98 -13.38 -7.58
CA PRO A 242 15.94 -14.38 -7.34
C PRO A 242 16.47 -15.73 -7.80
N LYS A 243 16.64 -16.68 -6.87
CA LYS A 243 17.04 -18.06 -7.23
C LYS A 243 15.84 -18.74 -7.90
N PRO A 244 15.86 -18.99 -9.22
CA PRO A 244 14.68 -19.48 -9.94
C PRO A 244 14.27 -20.90 -9.53
N ALA A 245 15.21 -21.67 -8.95
CA ALA A 245 14.97 -23.04 -8.50
C ALA A 245 13.90 -23.18 -7.41
N ASP A 246 13.65 -22.11 -6.65
CA ASP A 246 12.69 -22.12 -5.55
C ASP A 246 11.35 -21.41 -5.92
N LEU A 247 11.13 -21.05 -7.19
CA LEU A 247 9.85 -20.51 -7.69
C LEU A 247 8.81 -21.60 -8.00
N LYS A 248 9.22 -22.88 -8.01
CA LYS A 248 8.35 -24.01 -8.39
C LYS A 248 7.20 -24.30 -7.42
N THR A 249 7.20 -23.69 -6.25
CA THR A 249 6.15 -23.86 -5.23
C THR A 249 5.18 -22.67 -5.17
N PHE A 250 5.34 -21.66 -6.04
CA PHE A 250 4.51 -20.45 -6.01
C PHE A 250 3.26 -20.56 -6.87
N VAL A 251 2.19 -19.93 -6.39
CA VAL A 251 1.05 -19.57 -7.24
C VAL A 251 1.22 -18.10 -7.57
N SER A 252 1.88 -17.82 -8.69
CA SER A 252 1.91 -16.49 -9.32
C SER A 252 1.02 -16.51 -10.55
N ASP A 253 0.38 -15.40 -10.85
CA ASP A 253 -0.25 -15.19 -12.14
C ASP A 253 0.82 -14.91 -13.20
N ASP A 254 1.29 -15.98 -13.85
CA ASP A 254 2.26 -15.93 -14.95
C ASP A 254 1.59 -15.92 -16.33
N SER A 255 0.30 -15.57 -16.39
CA SER A 255 -0.49 -15.58 -17.62
C SER A 255 0.13 -14.72 -18.73
N ASP A 256 0.21 -15.27 -19.94
CA ASP A 256 0.57 -14.53 -21.14
C ASP A 256 -0.68 -13.78 -21.66
N TYR A 257 -0.98 -12.65 -21.03
CA TYR A 257 -2.12 -11.79 -21.34
C TYR A 257 -2.09 -11.26 -22.77
N ILE A 258 -0.90 -11.01 -23.32
CA ILE A 258 -0.73 -10.63 -24.72
C ILE A 258 -1.19 -11.75 -25.65
N SER A 259 -0.74 -12.99 -25.44
CA SER A 259 -1.16 -14.14 -26.24
C SER A 259 -2.65 -14.46 -26.07
N ALA A 260 -3.16 -14.34 -24.84
CA ALA A 260 -4.54 -14.70 -24.50
C ALA A 260 -5.56 -13.65 -24.99
N THR A 261 -5.26 -12.36 -24.85
CA THR A 261 -6.24 -11.28 -25.03
C THR A 261 -5.74 -10.12 -25.89
N GLY A 262 -4.46 -10.08 -26.24
CA GLY A 262 -3.84 -8.96 -26.98
C GLY A 262 -3.65 -7.69 -26.16
N CYS A 263 -3.96 -7.72 -24.86
CA CYS A 263 -3.89 -6.59 -23.95
C CYS A 263 -3.40 -7.06 -22.58
N PHE A 264 -2.73 -6.18 -21.84
CA PHE A 264 -2.40 -6.39 -20.43
C PHE A 264 -2.71 -5.15 -19.60
N ASN A 265 -2.60 -5.28 -18.28
CA ASN A 265 -3.20 -4.38 -17.30
C ASN A 265 -2.23 -4.10 -16.14
N PRO A 266 -2.45 -3.04 -15.34
CA PRO A 266 -1.76 -2.86 -14.08
C PRO A 266 -1.88 -4.11 -13.20
N GLY A 267 -0.80 -4.44 -12.50
CA GLY A 267 -0.70 -5.65 -11.66
C GLY A 267 -0.21 -6.90 -12.40
N ALA A 268 -0.35 -6.96 -13.73
CA ALA A 268 0.13 -8.09 -14.53
C ALA A 268 1.65 -8.23 -14.45
N MET A 269 2.14 -9.47 -14.49
CA MET A 269 3.58 -9.74 -14.49
C MET A 269 4.23 -9.22 -15.76
N ILE A 270 5.25 -8.39 -15.58
CA ILE A 270 6.22 -7.99 -16.62
C ILE A 270 7.62 -8.39 -16.17
N CYS A 271 8.52 -8.64 -17.11
CA CYS A 271 9.89 -9.06 -16.81
C CYS A 271 10.93 -8.27 -17.61
N SER A 272 12.15 -8.18 -17.05
CA SER A 272 13.35 -7.81 -17.80
C SER A 272 13.90 -9.01 -18.59
N ASP A 273 14.87 -8.76 -19.47
CA ASP A 273 15.59 -9.84 -20.19
C ASP A 273 16.40 -10.76 -19.25
N GLN A 274 16.63 -10.31 -18.00
CA GLN A 274 17.29 -11.08 -16.95
C GLN A 274 16.31 -11.88 -16.07
N GLU A 275 15.04 -11.99 -16.47
CA GLU A 275 13.97 -12.70 -15.74
C GLU A 275 13.66 -12.09 -14.36
N HIS A 276 14.02 -10.83 -14.11
CA HIS A 276 13.51 -10.10 -12.95
C HIS A 276 12.07 -9.67 -13.22
N ALA A 277 11.17 -10.01 -12.32
CA ALA A 277 9.74 -9.76 -12.48
C ALA A 277 9.30 -8.46 -11.76
N ALA A 278 8.26 -7.83 -12.27
CA ALA A 278 7.57 -6.71 -11.65
C ALA A 278 6.08 -6.78 -11.99
N SER A 279 5.27 -6.09 -11.19
CA SER A 279 3.92 -5.71 -11.59
C SER A 279 4.03 -4.56 -12.58
N ALA A 280 3.28 -4.64 -13.68
CA ALA A 280 3.04 -3.48 -14.52
C ALA A 280 2.34 -2.40 -13.68
N GLY A 281 2.83 -1.15 -13.75
CA GLY A 281 2.17 -0.03 -13.11
C GLY A 281 1.03 0.52 -13.97
N VAL A 282 0.89 1.84 -14.04
CA VAL A 282 -0.14 2.52 -14.84
C VAL A 282 0.47 3.15 -16.09
N LEU A 283 -0.35 3.25 -17.14
CA LEU A 283 -0.03 4.01 -18.34
C LEU A 283 -0.29 5.49 -18.07
N VAL A 284 0.74 6.30 -18.28
CA VAL A 284 0.74 7.74 -18.10
C VAL A 284 1.03 8.46 -19.42
N GLU A 285 0.58 9.69 -19.53
CA GLU A 285 0.81 10.56 -20.67
C GLU A 285 1.39 11.91 -20.27
N LYS A 286 2.24 12.42 -21.16
CA LYS A 286 2.79 13.78 -21.13
C LYS A 286 3.07 14.19 -22.57
N ASP A 287 2.63 15.38 -22.95
CA ASP A 287 2.89 15.94 -24.30
C ASP A 287 2.52 14.99 -25.46
N SER A 288 1.41 14.25 -25.31
CA SER A 288 0.92 13.20 -26.24
C SER A 288 1.78 11.93 -26.32
N GLU A 289 2.82 11.82 -25.51
CA GLU A 289 3.61 10.61 -25.38
C GLU A 289 3.07 9.76 -24.22
N GLN A 290 2.88 8.47 -24.47
CA GLN A 290 2.45 7.51 -23.45
C GLN A 290 3.63 6.67 -22.97
N ARG A 291 3.66 6.39 -21.67
CA ARG A 291 4.65 5.54 -21.00
C ARG A 291 3.99 4.69 -19.93
N LEU A 292 4.45 3.45 -19.80
CA LEU A 292 4.06 2.57 -18.70
C LEU A 292 5.00 2.80 -17.52
N THR A 293 4.47 3.07 -16.33
CA THR A 293 5.29 3.10 -15.12
C THR A 293 5.73 1.69 -14.75
N VAL A 294 7.01 1.51 -14.43
CA VAL A 294 7.61 0.24 -14.02
C VAL A 294 8.54 0.46 -12.82
N ALA A 295 8.83 -0.59 -12.06
CA ALA A 295 9.82 -0.51 -10.99
C ALA A 295 11.23 -0.59 -11.58
N CYS A 296 11.98 0.51 -11.52
CA CYS A 296 13.21 0.72 -12.30
C CYS A 296 14.32 -0.29 -11.94
N HIS A 297 14.42 -0.67 -10.66
CA HIS A 297 15.42 -1.60 -10.16
C HIS A 297 15.36 -3.01 -10.78
N CYS A 298 14.24 -3.40 -11.39
CA CYS A 298 14.16 -4.67 -12.13
C CYS A 298 15.16 -4.71 -13.30
N TRP A 299 15.68 -3.55 -13.71
CA TRP A 299 16.72 -3.37 -14.73
C TRP A 299 18.06 -2.87 -14.15
N ASP A 300 18.28 -2.84 -12.84
CA ASP A 300 19.48 -2.25 -12.21
C ASP A 300 20.80 -2.81 -12.75
N ARG A 301 20.84 -4.12 -13.05
CA ARG A 301 22.02 -4.73 -13.66
C ARG A 301 22.34 -4.14 -15.03
N GLU A 302 21.32 -3.87 -15.83
CA GLU A 302 21.47 -3.24 -17.15
C GLU A 302 21.86 -1.77 -17.00
N PHE A 303 21.40 -1.09 -15.95
CA PHE A 303 21.88 0.24 -15.57
C PHE A 303 23.36 0.24 -15.18
N ASP A 304 23.78 -0.68 -14.30
CA ASP A 304 25.16 -0.79 -13.82
C ASP A 304 26.15 -1.11 -14.96
N GLU A 305 25.72 -1.94 -15.91
CA GLU A 305 26.52 -2.30 -17.07
C GLU A 305 26.52 -1.18 -18.15
N SER A 306 25.52 -0.30 -18.19
CA SER A 306 25.20 0.49 -19.40
C SER A 306 24.27 1.70 -19.21
N LEU A 307 24.43 2.52 -18.17
CA LEU A 307 23.64 3.76 -17.94
C LEU A 307 23.46 4.67 -19.18
N ASN A 308 24.47 4.76 -20.05
CA ASN A 308 24.43 5.59 -21.28
C ASN A 308 23.46 5.07 -22.36
N HIS A 309 22.81 3.94 -22.14
CA HIS A 309 21.94 3.27 -23.11
C HIS A 309 20.47 3.27 -22.72
N LEU A 310 20.08 4.00 -21.67
CA LEU A 310 18.67 4.17 -21.33
C LEU A 310 17.91 4.77 -22.53
N GLY A 311 16.79 4.17 -22.90
CA GLY A 311 16.05 4.51 -24.12
C GLY A 311 16.54 3.85 -25.40
N ASP A 312 17.53 2.95 -25.36
CA ASP A 312 17.85 2.04 -26.48
C ASP A 312 16.79 0.93 -26.57
N PRO A 313 16.04 0.81 -27.68
CA PRO A 313 15.03 -0.24 -27.84
C PRO A 313 15.56 -1.68 -27.73
N ASN A 314 16.86 -1.88 -27.98
CA ASN A 314 17.49 -3.20 -27.91
C ASN A 314 17.96 -3.58 -26.50
N ARG A 315 17.80 -2.68 -25.53
CA ARG A 315 18.18 -2.85 -24.13
C ARG A 315 17.00 -2.45 -23.24
N PHE A 316 17.07 -2.70 -21.94
CA PHE A 316 16.00 -2.35 -21.01
C PHE A 316 14.64 -2.90 -21.43
N ARG A 317 14.63 -4.09 -22.03
CA ARG A 317 13.44 -4.66 -22.65
C ARG A 317 12.42 -5.02 -21.56
N VAL A 318 11.16 -4.74 -21.88
CA VAL A 318 10.02 -5.12 -21.04
C VAL A 318 9.29 -6.26 -21.75
N LEU A 319 9.13 -7.37 -21.04
CA LEU A 319 8.45 -8.57 -21.50
C LEU A 319 7.12 -8.75 -20.77
N GLN A 320 6.08 -9.22 -21.46
CA GLN A 320 4.85 -9.74 -20.87
C GLN A 320 4.65 -11.15 -21.45
N GLY A 321 4.65 -12.16 -20.57
CA GLY A 321 4.76 -13.56 -21.01
C GLY A 321 6.03 -13.77 -21.84
N LYS A 322 5.87 -14.26 -23.08
CA LYS A 322 7.00 -14.45 -24.01
C LYS A 322 7.22 -13.27 -24.97
N SER A 323 6.38 -12.25 -24.89
CA SER A 323 6.35 -11.15 -25.85
C SER A 323 7.13 -9.95 -25.34
N ARG A 324 8.02 -9.38 -26.16
CA ARG A 324 8.57 -8.04 -25.91
C ARG A 324 7.46 -7.02 -26.14
N VAL A 325 7.09 -6.29 -25.10
CA VAL A 325 6.03 -5.28 -25.16
C VAL A 325 6.55 -3.85 -25.16
N GLY A 326 7.83 -3.63 -24.85
CA GLY A 326 8.41 -2.31 -24.82
C GLY A 326 9.84 -2.28 -24.29
N TYR A 327 10.29 -1.10 -23.87
CA TYR A 327 11.61 -0.87 -23.28
C TYR A 327 11.60 0.36 -22.35
N VAL A 328 12.43 0.35 -21.30
CA VAL A 328 12.55 1.48 -20.36
C VAL A 328 13.29 2.64 -21.04
N THR A 329 12.68 3.82 -21.02
CA THR A 329 13.22 5.04 -21.67
C THR A 329 13.79 6.05 -20.70
N GLU A 330 13.28 6.10 -19.47
CA GLU A 330 13.73 7.07 -18.48
C GLU A 330 13.43 6.58 -17.06
N ARG A 331 14.16 7.13 -16.10
CA ARG A 331 13.91 7.01 -14.66
C ARG A 331 13.48 8.39 -14.17
N ILE A 332 12.40 8.45 -13.40
CA ILE A 332 11.89 9.71 -12.85
C ILE A 332 12.73 10.14 -11.67
N ASP A 333 13.39 11.28 -11.84
CA ASP A 333 14.29 11.87 -10.85
C ASP A 333 15.22 10.78 -10.26
N ASP A 334 15.30 10.71 -8.93
CA ASP A 334 16.07 9.70 -8.22
C ASP A 334 15.16 8.65 -7.52
N THR A 335 13.94 8.45 -8.05
CA THR A 335 12.96 7.47 -7.53
C THR A 335 13.17 6.08 -8.13
N ASP A 336 12.49 5.06 -7.62
CA ASP A 336 12.43 3.76 -8.31
C ASP A 336 11.34 3.70 -9.42
N ILE A 337 10.79 4.84 -9.83
CA ILE A 337 9.78 4.90 -10.90
C ILE A 337 10.50 5.02 -12.24
N GLY A 338 10.47 3.93 -13.02
CA GLY A 338 10.87 3.90 -14.42
C GLY A 338 9.67 4.15 -15.35
N LEU A 339 9.95 4.66 -16.55
CA LEU A 339 8.97 4.83 -17.61
C LEU A 339 9.38 4.02 -18.83
N ALA A 340 8.50 3.11 -19.26
CA ALA A 340 8.70 2.27 -20.43
C ALA A 340 7.85 2.73 -21.60
N LYS A 341 8.47 2.83 -22.78
CA LYS A 341 7.75 3.01 -24.03
C LYS A 341 7.26 1.65 -24.50
N LEU A 342 5.96 1.53 -24.72
CA LEU A 342 5.35 0.34 -25.29
C LEU A 342 5.49 0.35 -26.81
N ASP A 343 5.62 -0.84 -27.40
CA ASP A 343 5.59 -1.01 -28.85
C ASP A 343 4.13 -0.85 -29.36
N ASP A 344 3.96 -0.23 -30.53
CA ASP A 344 2.64 0.11 -31.11
C ASP A 344 1.75 -1.12 -31.38
N THR A 345 2.31 -2.33 -31.32
CA THR A 345 1.62 -3.59 -31.60
C THR A 345 0.79 -4.12 -30.44
N PHE A 346 0.95 -3.58 -29.23
CA PHE A 346 0.30 -4.12 -28.03
C PHE A 346 -0.63 -3.10 -27.37
N ALA A 347 -1.78 -3.56 -26.92
CA ALA A 347 -2.69 -2.74 -26.14
C ALA A 347 -2.34 -2.81 -24.65
N PHE A 348 -2.44 -1.68 -23.97
CA PHE A 348 -2.44 -1.62 -22.51
C PHE A 348 -3.71 -0.91 -22.05
N SER A 349 -4.30 -1.39 -20.96
CA SER A 349 -5.51 -0.82 -20.39
C SER A 349 -5.28 -0.49 -18.92
N ASN A 350 -5.48 0.77 -18.53
CA ASN A 350 -5.43 1.22 -17.13
C ASN A 350 -6.55 0.62 -16.23
N ARG A 351 -7.34 -0.34 -16.72
CA ARG A 351 -8.26 -1.13 -15.88
C ARG A 351 -7.46 -2.16 -15.09
N PHE A 352 -7.71 -2.27 -13.80
CA PHE A 352 -7.08 -3.31 -12.97
C PHE A 352 -7.69 -4.69 -13.24
N LEU A 353 -6.98 -5.75 -12.87
CA LEU A 353 -7.44 -7.13 -13.04
C LEU A 353 -8.54 -7.48 -12.03
N ASP A 354 -8.26 -7.31 -10.74
CA ASP A 354 -9.15 -7.73 -9.66
C ASP A 354 -9.78 -6.55 -8.89
N ILE A 355 -9.42 -5.32 -9.23
CA ILE A 355 -10.05 -4.10 -8.69
C ILE A 355 -11.05 -3.57 -9.73
N GLU A 356 -12.32 -3.42 -9.34
CA GLU A 356 -13.41 -2.97 -10.23
C GLU A 356 -13.35 -1.46 -10.57
N THR A 357 -12.19 -0.96 -10.98
CA THR A 357 -11.98 0.42 -11.41
C THR A 357 -10.86 0.50 -12.47
N ALA A 358 -10.54 1.73 -12.87
CA ALA A 358 -9.36 2.03 -13.66
C ALA A 358 -8.54 3.11 -12.98
N ALA A 359 -7.24 3.15 -13.23
CA ALA A 359 -6.42 4.31 -12.90
C ALA A 359 -6.89 5.49 -13.75
N LYS A 360 -7.30 6.58 -13.09
CA LYS A 360 -7.86 7.77 -13.75
C LYS A 360 -7.10 9.03 -13.38
N THR A 361 -6.63 9.12 -12.14
CA THR A 361 -5.88 10.30 -11.69
C THR A 361 -4.76 9.89 -10.77
N LEU A 362 -3.62 10.55 -10.94
CA LEU A 362 -2.55 10.55 -9.94
C LEU A 362 -2.92 11.59 -8.89
N ILE A 363 -2.80 11.24 -7.61
CA ILE A 363 -2.98 12.18 -6.50
C ILE A 363 -1.65 12.37 -5.76
N PRO A 364 -1.29 13.61 -5.38
CA PRO A 364 -0.10 13.85 -4.59
C PRO A 364 -0.26 13.26 -3.19
N PHE A 365 0.86 12.92 -2.55
CA PHE A 365 0.88 12.37 -1.20
C PHE A 365 0.28 13.35 -0.17
N THR A 366 0.36 14.65 -0.42
CA THR A 366 -0.33 15.69 0.39
C THR A 366 -1.86 15.54 0.43
N GLY A 367 -2.44 14.81 -0.53
CA GLY A 367 -3.85 14.44 -0.55
C GLY A 367 -4.17 13.16 0.23
N VAL A 368 -3.17 12.46 0.77
CA VAL A 368 -3.30 11.21 1.55
C VAL A 368 -3.36 11.52 3.05
N ARG A 369 -4.26 10.82 3.76
CA ARG A 369 -4.44 10.97 5.21
C ARG A 369 -4.31 9.64 5.94
N THR A 370 -3.89 9.69 7.19
CA THR A 370 -4.03 8.55 8.12
C THR A 370 -5.49 8.10 8.13
N GLY A 371 -5.72 6.79 8.00
CA GLY A 371 -7.06 6.21 7.91
C GLY A 371 -7.61 6.07 6.49
N ASP A 372 -6.96 6.65 5.47
CA ASP A 372 -7.31 6.36 4.07
C ASP A 372 -7.11 4.85 3.81
N LYS A 373 -8.06 4.23 3.12
CA LYS A 373 -8.01 2.82 2.74
C LYS A 373 -7.64 2.69 1.28
N PHE A 374 -6.78 1.73 0.96
CA PHE A 374 -6.27 1.46 -0.38
C PHE A 374 -6.40 -0.01 -0.74
N PHE A 375 -6.41 -0.27 -2.05
CA PHE A 375 -6.09 -1.56 -2.60
C PHE A 375 -4.70 -1.53 -3.26
N ILE A 376 -4.03 -2.67 -3.25
CA ILE A 376 -3.06 -3.03 -4.28
C ILE A 376 -3.57 -4.26 -5.01
N ASP A 377 -3.08 -4.46 -6.23
CA ASP A 377 -3.29 -5.67 -7.01
C ASP A 377 -1.95 -6.05 -7.66
N SER A 378 -1.47 -7.24 -7.38
CA SER A 378 -0.18 -7.75 -7.85
C SER A 378 -0.32 -9.16 -8.38
N PHE A 379 0.50 -9.53 -9.36
CA PHE A 379 0.53 -10.90 -9.89
C PHE A 379 0.91 -11.97 -8.85
N VAL A 380 1.35 -11.58 -7.64
CA VAL A 380 1.82 -12.51 -6.60
C VAL A 380 0.81 -12.69 -5.49
N THR A 381 0.12 -11.62 -5.09
CA THR A 381 -0.85 -11.67 -3.98
C THR A 381 -2.27 -11.39 -4.40
N GLY A 382 -2.47 -11.05 -5.68
CA GLY A 382 -3.70 -10.47 -6.17
C GLY A 382 -4.07 -9.22 -5.38
N ARG A 383 -5.36 -9.00 -5.28
CA ARG A 383 -5.94 -7.86 -4.57
C ARG A 383 -5.78 -7.95 -3.06
N GLN A 384 -5.18 -6.91 -2.47
CA GLN A 384 -4.94 -6.78 -1.03
C GLN A 384 -5.43 -5.42 -0.51
N ARG A 385 -5.91 -5.38 0.75
CA ARG A 385 -6.38 -4.14 1.40
C ARG A 385 -5.31 -3.57 2.33
N LEU A 386 -5.16 -2.26 2.29
CA LEU A 386 -4.19 -1.51 3.07
C LEU A 386 -4.87 -0.31 3.77
N LEU A 387 -4.39 0.03 4.96
CA LEU A 387 -4.77 1.22 5.71
C LEU A 387 -3.56 2.15 5.81
N CYS A 388 -3.67 3.41 5.39
CA CYS A 388 -2.58 4.37 5.59
C CYS A 388 -2.47 4.72 7.08
N VAL A 389 -1.28 4.54 7.65
CA VAL A 389 -1.03 4.74 9.09
C VAL A 389 0.04 5.79 9.38
N GLY A 390 0.78 6.23 8.35
CA GLY A 390 1.90 7.13 8.58
C GLY A 390 2.68 7.54 7.35
N VAL A 391 3.77 8.25 7.61
CA VAL A 391 4.73 8.71 6.62
C VAL A 391 6.14 8.59 7.18
N ARG A 392 7.08 8.21 6.33
CA ARG A 392 8.50 8.10 6.62
C ARG A 392 9.27 9.12 5.80
N VAL A 393 10.29 9.72 6.39
CA VAL A 393 11.20 10.67 5.73
C VAL A 393 12.64 10.21 5.91
N LEU A 394 13.39 10.18 4.82
CA LEU A 394 14.79 9.80 4.81
C LEU A 394 15.70 11.00 5.09
N GLY A 395 16.74 10.76 5.90
CA GLY A 395 17.75 11.75 6.26
C GLY A 395 18.78 12.00 5.15
N ARG A 396 19.57 13.08 5.32
CA ARG A 396 20.48 13.66 4.30
C ARG A 396 21.46 12.66 3.68
N LYS A 397 22.08 11.79 4.49
CA LYS A 397 23.11 10.84 4.02
C LYS A 397 22.52 9.79 3.07
N ARG A 398 21.35 9.26 3.42
CA ARG A 398 20.67 8.22 2.64
C ARG A 398 19.93 8.81 1.45
N GLY A 399 19.29 9.97 1.60
CA GLY A 399 18.68 10.69 0.48
C GLY A 399 19.65 10.81 -0.70
N GLN A 400 20.93 11.08 -0.43
CA GLN A 400 22.02 11.11 -1.42
C GLN A 400 22.49 9.74 -1.93
N ASP A 401 22.39 8.67 -1.12
CA ASP A 401 22.71 7.29 -1.54
C ASP A 401 21.69 6.69 -2.52
N PHE A 402 20.44 7.18 -2.51
CA PHE A 402 19.42 6.88 -3.53
C PHE A 402 19.73 7.54 -4.89
N LEU A 403 20.44 8.68 -4.87
CA LEU A 403 20.79 9.49 -6.04
C LEU A 403 22.05 8.92 -6.71
N ARG A 404 21.97 7.70 -7.28
CA ARG A 404 23.01 7.22 -8.21
C ARG A 404 22.97 7.98 -9.55
N ASN A 405 22.93 9.30 -9.50
CA ASN A 405 23.48 10.19 -10.49
C ASN A 405 24.67 10.91 -9.83
N ARG A 406 25.90 10.51 -10.21
CA ARG A 406 27.12 11.23 -9.84
C ARG A 406 27.09 12.65 -10.43
N GLN A 407 26.45 13.58 -9.76
CA GLN A 407 26.93 14.97 -9.72
C GLN A 407 27.60 15.14 -8.36
N GLU A 408 28.90 15.42 -8.37
CA GLU A 408 29.74 15.53 -7.16
C GLU A 408 29.27 16.64 -6.20
N ASN A 409 28.33 17.49 -6.60
CA ASN A 409 27.67 18.47 -5.73
C ASN A 409 26.21 18.66 -6.19
N PRO A 410 25.18 18.32 -5.39
CA PRO A 410 23.85 18.87 -5.63
C PRO A 410 23.98 20.41 -5.58
N PRO A 411 23.33 21.17 -6.48
CA PRO A 411 23.39 22.62 -6.44
C PRO A 411 22.97 23.10 -5.05
N ASP A 412 23.80 23.96 -4.46
CA ASP A 412 23.63 24.50 -3.11
C ASP A 412 22.16 24.86 -2.85
N GLY A 413 21.55 24.20 -1.87
CA GLY A 413 20.26 24.58 -1.30
C GLY A 413 19.00 23.87 -1.80
N LYS A 414 19.07 22.84 -2.65
CA LYS A 414 17.90 21.99 -2.98
C LYS A 414 17.95 20.66 -2.23
N TYR A 415 17.21 20.57 -1.13
CA TYR A 415 16.95 19.33 -0.40
C TYR A 415 15.92 18.49 -1.16
N ILE A 416 16.26 17.25 -1.53
CA ILE A 416 15.26 16.28 -2.00
C ILE A 416 14.79 15.50 -0.75
N SER A 417 13.63 15.84 -0.23
CA SER A 417 12.97 15.07 0.82
C SER A 417 12.36 13.81 0.22
N VAL A 418 13.09 12.70 0.26
CA VAL A 418 12.51 11.39 -0.09
C VAL A 418 11.64 10.95 1.07
N HIS A 419 10.34 10.79 0.82
CA HIS A 419 9.36 10.37 1.80
C HIS A 419 8.53 9.22 1.26
N HIS A 420 8.18 8.26 2.11
CA HIS A 420 7.38 7.08 1.76
C HIS A 420 6.10 7.07 2.60
N GLY A 421 4.98 6.65 2.01
CA GLY A 421 3.77 6.34 2.77
C GLY A 421 3.96 5.06 3.57
N ILE A 422 3.41 5.01 4.78
CA ILE A 422 3.38 3.82 5.64
C ILE A 422 1.95 3.29 5.68
N TYR A 423 1.79 2.01 5.39
CA TYR A 423 0.50 1.33 5.29
C TYR A 423 0.48 0.12 6.22
N ALA A 424 -0.70 -0.26 6.72
CA ALA A 424 -0.90 -1.43 7.55
C ALA A 424 -1.89 -2.41 6.91
N THR A 425 -1.70 -3.70 7.13
CA THR A 425 -2.62 -4.75 6.67
C THR A 425 -2.72 -5.90 7.65
N ASN A 426 -3.87 -6.57 7.63
CA ASN A 426 -4.16 -7.80 8.36
C ASN A 426 -4.34 -9.00 7.41
N ASP A 427 -4.04 -8.83 6.12
CA ASP A 427 -4.29 -9.87 5.13
C ASP A 427 -3.34 -11.06 5.39
N PRO A 428 -3.85 -12.30 5.54
CA PRO A 428 -3.02 -13.46 5.81
C PRO A 428 -1.96 -13.68 4.72
N VAL A 429 -2.24 -13.31 3.46
CA VAL A 429 -1.27 -13.52 2.36
C VAL A 429 0.01 -12.72 2.58
N ILE A 430 -0.09 -11.50 3.13
CA ILE A 430 1.06 -10.67 3.46
C ILE A 430 1.67 -11.07 4.82
N THR A 431 0.83 -11.48 5.77
CA THR A 431 1.22 -11.64 7.19
C THR A 431 1.67 -13.05 7.61
N THR A 432 1.40 -14.12 6.84
CA THR A 432 1.65 -15.53 7.26
C THR A 432 3.06 -16.08 6.95
N ALA A 433 4.09 -15.28 7.19
CA ALA A 433 5.49 -15.55 6.85
C ALA A 433 5.79 -15.41 5.35
N PRO A 434 6.95 -14.81 4.99
CA PRO A 434 7.20 -14.39 3.64
C PRO A 434 7.46 -15.61 2.74
N GLN A 435 6.45 -16.01 1.96
CA GLN A 435 6.75 -16.55 0.64
C GLN A 435 7.32 -15.43 -0.28
N LEU A 436 7.27 -14.18 0.19
CA LEU A 436 7.73 -12.92 -0.40
C LEU A 436 9.23 -12.97 -0.75
N ARG A 437 9.55 -12.99 -2.05
CA ARG A 437 10.92 -12.88 -2.55
C ARG A 437 11.27 -11.44 -2.91
N ALA A 438 12.56 -11.13 -2.87
CA ALA A 438 13.14 -9.99 -3.56
C ALA A 438 12.87 -10.09 -5.07
N GLY A 439 12.53 -8.97 -5.72
CA GLY A 439 12.34 -8.91 -7.18
C GLY A 439 10.92 -9.19 -7.67
N ILE A 440 9.91 -8.88 -6.86
CA ILE A 440 8.53 -8.58 -7.27
C ILE A 440 8.35 -7.13 -6.83
N CYS A 441 7.83 -6.19 -7.62
CA CYS A 441 7.69 -4.78 -7.21
C CYS A 441 6.73 -4.06 -8.14
N GLY A 442 6.31 -2.83 -7.83
CA GLY A 442 5.61 -1.98 -8.80
C GLY A 442 4.09 -1.98 -8.67
N SER A 443 3.52 -2.59 -7.63
CA SER A 443 2.07 -2.65 -7.45
C SER A 443 1.53 -1.28 -7.06
N VAL A 444 0.51 -0.82 -7.78
CA VAL A 444 0.01 0.54 -7.63
C VAL A 444 -1.02 0.63 -6.50
N LEU A 445 -0.92 1.66 -5.68
CA LEU A 445 -1.89 1.97 -4.63
C LEU A 445 -3.11 2.67 -5.23
N VAL A 446 -4.28 2.04 -5.13
CA VAL A 446 -5.56 2.56 -5.60
C VAL A 446 -6.45 2.91 -4.42
N ARG A 447 -6.88 4.17 -4.31
CA ARG A 447 -7.70 4.58 -3.17
C ARG A 447 -9.07 3.93 -3.20
N LEU A 448 -9.41 3.25 -2.10
CA LEU A 448 -10.73 2.66 -1.87
C LEU A 448 -11.66 3.66 -1.16
N GLN A 449 -11.18 4.28 -0.08
CA GLN A 449 -11.99 5.14 0.77
C GLN A 449 -11.12 6.21 1.42
N ARG A 450 -11.60 7.46 1.45
CA ARG A 450 -10.95 8.56 2.15
C ARG A 450 -11.27 8.48 3.65
N ALA A 451 -10.30 8.85 4.49
CA ALA A 451 -10.45 8.86 5.93
C ALA A 451 -11.67 9.70 6.37
N GLY A 452 -12.49 9.14 7.26
CA GLY A 452 -13.68 9.81 7.78
C GLY A 452 -14.85 9.95 6.81
N GLU A 453 -14.74 9.49 5.56
CA GLU A 453 -15.85 9.46 4.60
C GLU A 453 -16.59 8.12 4.66
N GLU A 454 -17.92 8.15 4.67
CA GLU A 454 -18.74 6.93 4.65
C GLU A 454 -18.80 6.29 3.26
N SER A 455 -18.60 7.08 2.20
CA SER A 455 -18.65 6.60 0.82
C SER A 455 -17.32 6.05 0.34
N ILE A 456 -17.39 4.91 -0.35
CA ILE A 456 -16.30 4.40 -1.18
C ILE A 456 -16.05 5.39 -2.33
N CYS A 457 -14.78 5.70 -2.58
CA CYS A 457 -14.33 6.58 -3.67
C CYS A 457 -13.60 5.83 -4.79
N LEU A 458 -13.69 4.50 -4.81
CA LEU A 458 -12.98 3.64 -5.77
C LEU A 458 -13.26 4.00 -7.24
N GLU A 459 -14.45 4.53 -7.51
CA GLU A 459 -14.87 4.99 -8.84
C GLU A 459 -14.08 6.20 -9.35
N ASP A 460 -13.44 6.96 -8.46
CA ASP A 460 -12.58 8.10 -8.81
C ASP A 460 -11.25 7.63 -9.42
N GLY A 461 -10.85 6.38 -9.21
CA GLY A 461 -9.64 5.80 -9.81
C GLY A 461 -8.34 6.51 -9.38
N GLU A 462 -8.31 7.00 -8.14
CA GLU A 462 -7.18 7.74 -7.57
C GLU A 462 -6.01 6.80 -7.25
N VAL A 463 -4.84 7.15 -7.77
CA VAL A 463 -3.58 6.44 -7.58
C VAL A 463 -2.58 7.34 -6.87
N CYS A 464 -1.99 6.89 -5.76
CA CYS A 464 -1.13 7.74 -4.92
C CYS A 464 0.33 7.31 -4.81
N GLY A 465 0.64 6.05 -5.11
CA GLY A 465 1.98 5.52 -4.87
C GLY A 465 2.21 4.16 -5.50
N VAL A 466 3.47 3.73 -5.43
CA VAL A 466 3.95 2.42 -5.89
C VAL A 466 4.49 1.66 -4.69
N MET A 467 3.93 0.48 -4.45
CA MET A 467 4.41 -0.46 -3.46
C MET A 467 5.56 -1.27 -4.03
N HIS A 468 6.67 -1.30 -3.29
CA HIS A 468 7.80 -2.18 -3.57
C HIS A 468 7.69 -3.39 -2.64
N TRP A 469 7.88 -4.61 -3.16
CA TRP A 469 7.63 -5.82 -2.36
C TRP A 469 8.66 -6.03 -1.27
N ALA A 470 9.88 -5.53 -1.47
CA ALA A 470 10.90 -5.43 -0.43
C ALA A 470 10.38 -4.67 0.79
N ASP A 471 9.39 -3.80 0.59
CA ASP A 471 8.78 -2.96 1.59
C ASP A 471 7.41 -3.47 2.07
N LEU A 472 6.97 -4.69 1.71
CA LEU A 472 5.74 -5.27 2.27
C LEU A 472 5.88 -5.85 3.67
N ALA A 473 7.12 -6.05 4.11
CA ALA A 473 7.44 -6.43 5.48
C ALA A 473 8.57 -5.55 5.99
N MET A 474 8.47 -5.13 7.24
CA MET A 474 9.55 -4.41 7.90
C MET A 474 10.84 -5.24 7.92
N LYS A 475 11.99 -4.57 7.74
CA LYS A 475 13.32 -5.22 7.65
C LYS A 475 13.66 -5.99 8.93
N SER A 476 13.45 -5.37 10.09
CA SER A 476 13.80 -5.97 11.38
C SER A 476 12.62 -6.76 11.94
N PRO A 477 12.81 -8.03 12.36
CA PRO A 477 11.78 -8.84 12.99
C PRO A 477 11.48 -8.30 14.39
N THR A 478 10.79 -7.18 14.44
CA THR A 478 9.91 -6.87 15.55
C THR A 478 8.61 -7.62 15.28
N SER A 479 7.80 -7.89 16.30
CA SER A 479 6.49 -8.53 16.21
C SER A 479 5.46 -7.74 15.36
N ALA A 480 5.88 -6.71 14.64
CA ALA A 480 5.11 -5.77 13.81
C ALA A 480 5.17 -6.13 12.30
N ASN A 481 4.86 -7.36 11.91
CA ASN A 481 4.88 -7.81 10.50
C ASN A 481 3.70 -7.27 9.64
N PHE A 482 3.19 -6.08 9.94
CA PHE A 482 1.96 -5.56 9.32
C PHE A 482 2.18 -4.27 8.54
N PHE A 483 3.33 -3.63 8.68
CA PHE A 483 3.63 -2.39 7.99
C PHE A 483 4.27 -2.63 6.63
N CYS A 484 3.78 -1.88 5.65
CA CYS A 484 4.29 -1.81 4.31
C CYS A 484 4.64 -0.36 3.94
N PHE A 485 5.58 -0.15 3.02
CA PHE A 485 6.00 1.18 2.58
C PHE A 485 5.85 1.36 1.07
N ALA A 486 5.38 2.52 0.65
CA ALA A 486 5.22 2.83 -0.75
C ALA A 486 5.80 4.19 -1.12
N ASP A 487 6.38 4.25 -2.32
CA ASP A 487 6.92 5.46 -2.88
C ASP A 487 5.79 6.33 -3.43
N PRO A 488 5.78 7.64 -3.17
CA PRO A 488 4.76 8.55 -3.66
C PRO A 488 4.92 8.79 -5.16
N MET A 489 3.80 9.06 -5.84
CA MET A 489 3.81 9.46 -7.26
C MET A 489 4.15 10.95 -7.45
N ASP A 490 4.42 11.71 -6.39
CA ASP A 490 4.68 13.16 -6.44
C ASP A 490 5.77 13.55 -7.45
N PRO A 491 6.90 12.82 -7.59
CA PRO A 491 7.90 13.13 -8.62
C PRO A 491 7.35 12.97 -10.04
N LEU A 492 6.54 11.93 -10.29
CA LEU A 492 5.89 11.69 -11.58
C LEU A 492 4.90 12.83 -11.92
N ILE A 493 4.09 13.23 -10.95
CA ILE A 493 3.15 14.36 -11.06
C ILE A 493 3.90 15.67 -11.32
N SER A 494 4.96 15.93 -10.55
CA SER A 494 5.77 17.15 -10.66
C SER A 494 6.47 17.26 -12.01
N ASN A 495 6.80 16.12 -12.63
CA ASN A 495 7.34 16.04 -13.98
C ASN A 495 6.28 16.21 -15.09
N GLY A 496 5.00 16.40 -14.75
CA GLY A 496 3.92 16.70 -15.68
C GLY A 496 3.22 15.49 -16.30
N TRP A 497 3.43 14.31 -15.74
CA TRP A 497 2.75 13.08 -16.17
C TRP A 497 1.36 12.96 -15.53
N ALA A 498 0.39 12.45 -16.30
CA ALA A 498 -0.97 12.16 -15.83
C ALA A 498 -1.42 10.77 -16.30
N CYS A 499 -2.43 10.17 -15.65
CA CYS A 499 -2.96 8.88 -16.11
C CYS A 499 -3.60 9.00 -17.50
N VAL A 500 -3.33 8.03 -18.37
CA VAL A 500 -4.06 7.90 -19.64
C VAL A 500 -5.53 7.58 -19.37
N PRO A 501 -6.49 8.33 -19.94
CA PRO A 501 -7.91 8.06 -19.76
C PRO A 501 -8.33 6.71 -20.34
N VAL A 502 -9.13 5.96 -19.59
CA VAL A 502 -9.75 4.73 -20.12
C VAL A 502 -11.07 5.06 -20.79
N THR A 503 -11.24 4.68 -22.06
CA THR A 503 -12.55 4.76 -22.72
C THR A 503 -13.59 3.91 -21.98
N GLU A 504 -14.67 4.54 -21.53
CA GLU A 504 -15.83 3.88 -20.92
C GLU A 504 -16.66 3.13 -21.96
N LYS A 505 -16.17 2.00 -22.46
CA LYS A 505 -17.01 1.04 -23.19
C LYS A 505 -17.04 -0.29 -22.46
N ARG A 506 -18.08 -0.49 -21.63
CA ARG A 506 -18.63 -1.84 -21.45
C ARG A 506 -19.41 -2.17 -22.73
N PRO A 507 -19.10 -3.26 -23.44
CA PRO A 507 -20.12 -3.86 -24.29
C PRO A 507 -21.22 -4.34 -23.32
N ASN A 508 -22.40 -3.75 -23.41
CA ASN A 508 -23.58 -4.36 -22.83
C ASN A 508 -23.76 -5.72 -23.51
N SER A 509 -23.42 -6.80 -22.83
CA SER A 509 -23.82 -8.15 -23.22
C SER A 509 -25.30 -8.31 -22.93
N SER A 510 -26.12 -7.70 -23.78
CA SER A 510 -27.52 -8.05 -23.95
C SER A 510 -27.64 -8.81 -25.27
N SER A 511 -27.59 -10.14 -25.21
CA SER A 511 -28.17 -11.05 -26.19
C SER A 511 -28.42 -12.40 -25.56
#